data_AF-A0A9D7X3K0-F1
#
_entry.id   AF-A0A9D7X3K0-F1
#
_cell.length_a   1.000
_cell.length_b   1.000
_cell.length_c   1.000
_cell.angle_alpha   90.00
_cell.angle_beta   90.00
_cell.angle_gamma   90.00
#
_symmetry.space_group_name_H-M   'P 1'
#
loop_
_entity.id
_entity.type
_entity.pdbx_description
1 polymer ?
#
loop_
_entity_poly.entity_id
_entity_poly.type
_entity_poly.pdbx_seq_one_letter_code
_entity_poly.pdbx_strand_id
1 'polypeptide(L)' 'MIIKQVEIAKLVGVSTGFISRVLSKTDPLKPSWKTAKKLAKATNTDPVLWLEGTPDQIKAGIKNNNQPPGE' A
#
# COMPACT_ATOMS: atom_id res chain seq x y z
N MET A 1 -0.84 11.45 -9.35
CA MET A 1 -1.24 11.89 -7.99
C MET A 1 -0.62 10.91 -6.99
N ILE A 2 -0.03 11.36 -5.89
CA ILE A 2 0.48 10.43 -4.85
C ILE A 2 -0.65 10.22 -3.85
N ILE A 3 -1.23 9.02 -3.78
CA ILE A 3 -2.23 8.69 -2.75
C ILE A 3 -1.54 8.78 -1.38
N LYS A 4 -2.07 9.64 -0.50
CA LYS A 4 -1.52 9.82 0.86
C LYS A 4 -1.86 8.61 1.73
N GLN A 5 -0.98 8.29 2.69
CA GLN A 5 -1.17 7.17 3.63
C GLN A 5 -2.53 7.21 4.35
N VAL A 6 -3.00 8.42 4.69
CA VAL A 6 -4.32 8.64 5.31
C VAL A 6 -5.48 8.22 4.42
N GLU A 7 -5.36 8.42 3.10
CA GLU A 7 -6.40 8.06 2.14
C GLU A 7 -6.42 6.55 1.91
N ILE A 8 -5.24 5.91 1.82
CA ILE A 8 -5.11 4.44 1.77
C ILE A 8 -5.74 3.81 3.03
N ALA A 9 -5.45 4.38 4.20
CA ALA A 9 -5.97 3.91 5.48
C ALA A 9 -7.52 3.96 5.51
N LYS A 10 -8.11 5.08 5.09
CA LYS A 10 -9.57 5.24 4.98
C LYS A 10 -10.20 4.27 3.99
N LEU A 11 -9.63 4.10 2.80
CA LEU A 11 -10.16 3.21 1.76
C LEU A 11 -10.19 1.74 2.20
N VAL A 12 -9.20 1.33 3.00
CA VAL A 12 -9.07 -0.06 3.47
C VAL A 12 -9.81 -0.30 4.80
N GLY A 13 -10.12 0.77 5.52
CA GLY A 13 -10.72 0.72 6.85
C GLY A 13 -9.71 0.32 7.93
N VAL A 14 -8.49 0.84 7.86
CA VAL A 14 -7.43 0.64 8.85
C VAL A 14 -6.94 1.98 9.40
N SER A 15 -6.21 1.96 10.51
CA SER A 15 -5.65 3.18 11.09
C SER A 15 -4.45 3.68 10.29
N THR A 16 -4.25 4.99 10.22
CA THR A 16 -3.09 5.60 9.55
C THR A 16 -1.77 5.13 10.15
N GLY A 17 -1.72 4.91 11.48
CA GLY A 17 -0.55 4.33 12.15
C GLY A 17 -0.20 2.92 11.69
N PHE A 18 -1.21 2.12 11.32
CA PHE A 18 -0.99 0.79 10.73
C PHE A 18 -0.25 0.92 9.39
N ILE A 19 -0.72 1.80 8.50
CA ILE A 19 -0.06 2.07 7.22
C ILE A 19 1.35 2.63 7.42
N SER A 20 1.54 3.51 8.41
CA SER A 20 2.86 4.05 8.74
C SER A 20 3.83 2.96 9.17
N ARG A 21 3.38 1.96 9.95
CA ARG A 21 4.22 0.81 10.33
C ARG A 21 4.50 -0.12 9.15
N VAL A 22 3.51 -0.39 8.29
CA VAL A 22 3.71 -1.17 7.05
C VAL A 22 4.77 -0.52 6.16
N LEU A 23 4.77 0.81 6.07
CA LEU A 23 5.71 1.59 5.25
C LEU A 23 6.96 2.06 6.01
N SER A 24 7.17 1.56 7.22
CA SER A 24 8.33 1.89 8.04
C SER A 24 9.57 1.14 7.58
N LYS A 25 10.71 1.83 7.50
CA LYS A 25 11.98 1.20 7.11
C LYS A 25 12.65 0.44 8.27
N THR A 26 12.32 0.79 9.51
CA THR A 26 12.99 0.26 10.72
C THR A 26 12.27 -0.92 11.33
N ASP A 27 10.93 -0.92 11.31
CA ASP A 27 10.08 -2.02 11.81
C ASP A 27 8.86 -2.18 10.88
N PRO A 28 9.04 -2.80 9.70
CA PRO A 28 7.96 -3.00 8.75
C PRO A 28 6.96 -4.04 9.28
N LEU A 29 5.77 -3.57 9.63
CA LEU A 29 4.67 -4.46 9.99
C LEU A 29 4.14 -5.16 8.72
N LYS A 30 4.16 -6.49 8.70
CA LYS A 30 3.53 -7.25 7.62
C LYS A 30 2.03 -7.36 7.86
N PRO A 31 1.18 -6.85 6.96
CA PRO A 31 -0.26 -7.01 7.07
C PRO A 31 -0.65 -8.48 6.88
N SER A 32 -1.83 -8.87 7.38
CA SER A 32 -2.40 -10.17 7.03
C SER A 32 -2.82 -10.22 5.56
N TRP A 33 -2.88 -11.41 4.96
CA TRP A 33 -3.36 -11.63 3.58
C TRP A 33 -4.68 -10.92 3.26
N LYS A 34 -5.63 -10.94 4.21
CA LYS A 34 -6.93 -10.24 4.07
C LYS A 34 -6.74 -8.73 3.88
N THR A 35 -5.84 -8.12 4.64
CA THR A 35 -5.56 -6.69 4.57
C THR A 35 -4.72 -6.34 3.35
N ALA A 36 -3.73 -7.18 3.00
CA ALA A 36 -2.93 -7.03 1.79
C ALA A 36 -3.80 -7.01 0.52
N LYS A 37 -4.79 -7.92 0.41
CA LYS A 37 -5.76 -7.92 -0.70
C LYS A 37 -6.59 -6.63 -0.78
N LYS A 38 -6.99 -6.07 0.36
CA LYS A 38 -7.70 -4.79 0.39
C LYS A 38 -6.80 -3.63 -0.03
N LEU A 39 -5.56 -3.59 0.45
CA LEU A 39 -4.57 -2.57 0.11
C LEU A 39 -4.24 -2.59 -1.39
N ALA A 40 -3.99 -3.79 -1.92
CA ALA A 40 -3.82 -4.06 -3.35
C ALA A 40 -4.97 -3.51 -4.18
N LYS A 41 -6.21 -3.87 -3.84
CA LYS A 41 -7.41 -3.37 -4.53
C LYS A 41 -7.55 -1.85 -4.45
N ALA A 42 -7.29 -1.26 -3.28
CA ALA A 42 -7.42 0.18 -3.05
C ALA A 42 -6.34 1.00 -3.78
N THR A 43 -5.18 0.42 -4.03
CA THR A 43 -4.03 1.10 -4.64
C THR A 43 -3.71 0.61 -6.06
N ASN A 44 -4.54 -0.28 -6.59
CA ASN A 44 -4.31 -0.97 -7.86
C ASN A 44 -2.90 -1.60 -7.95
N THR A 45 -2.49 -2.28 -6.89
CA THR A 45 -1.20 -2.99 -6.81
C THR A 45 -1.41 -4.46 -6.50
N ASP A 46 -0.33 -5.26 -6.50
CA ASP A 46 -0.41 -6.68 -6.20
C ASP A 46 -0.43 -6.95 -4.68
N PRO A 47 -1.27 -7.86 -4.16
CA PRO A 47 -1.28 -8.20 -2.73
C PRO A 47 0.04 -8.77 -2.23
N VAL A 48 0.81 -9.46 -3.06
CA VAL A 48 2.13 -9.99 -2.71
C VAL A 48 3.11 -8.85 -2.42
N LEU A 49 3.00 -7.73 -3.14
CA LEU A 49 3.80 -6.53 -2.89
C LEU A 49 3.62 -6.01 -1.45
N TRP A 50 2.42 -6.12 -0.89
CA TRP A 50 2.14 -5.67 0.48
C TRP A 50 2.58 -6.67 1.56
N LEU A 51 2.81 -7.93 1.19
CA LEU A 51 3.20 -9.02 2.12
C LEU A 51 4.71 -9.21 2.16
N GLU A 52 5.33 -9.15 1.00
CA GLU A 52 6.74 -9.50 0.79
C GLU A 52 7.57 -8.32 0.29
N GLY A 53 6.92 -7.29 -0.28
CA GLY A 53 7.60 -6.10 -0.75
C GLY A 53 8.16 -5.27 0.39
N THR A 54 9.30 -4.64 0.12
CA THR A 54 9.88 -3.64 1.03
C THR A 54 9.06 -2.35 0.99
N PRO A 55 9.14 -1.49 2.03
CA PRO A 55 8.47 -0.19 2.04
C PRO A 55 8.76 0.67 0.80
N ASP A 56 9.99 0.63 0.28
CA ASP A 56 10.38 1.35 -0.94
C ASP A 56 9.74 0.72 -2.19
N GLN A 57 9.67 -0.61 -2.30
CA GLN A 57 8.97 -1.28 -3.39
C GLN A 57 7.46 -1.01 -3.36
N ILE A 58 6.84 -1.04 -2.18
CA ILE A 58 5.42 -0.71 -2.01
C ILE A 58 5.16 0.73 -2.47
N LYS A 59 5.98 1.69 -2.03
CA LYS A 59 5.87 3.10 -2.46
C LYS A 59 6.06 3.26 -3.96
N ALA A 60 7.00 2.54 -4.56
CA ALA A 60 7.23 2.55 -5.99
C ALA A 60 6.03 1.96 -6.76
N GLY A 61 5.46 0.83 -6.30
CA GLY A 61 4.30 0.20 -6.92
C GLY A 61 3.06 1.09 -6.90
N ILE A 62 2.82 1.80 -5.79
CA ILE A 62 1.73 2.79 -5.68
C ILE A 62 1.98 3.99 -6.62
N LYS A 63 3.23 4.43 -6.76
CA LYS A 63 3.59 5.57 -7.62
C LYS A 63 3.42 5.25 -9.11
N ASN A 64 3.79 4.03 -9.53
CA ASN A 64 3.75 3.61 -10.94
C ASN A 64 2.32 3.27 -11.42
N ASN A 65 1.46 2.72 -10.57
CA ASN A 65 0.06 2.42 -10.94
C ASN A 65 -0.86 3.64 -10.98
N ASN A 66 -0.32 4.83 -10.72
CA ASN A 66 -1.06 6.08 -10.82
C ASN A 66 -0.94 6.75 -12.20
N GLN A 67 -0.44 6.03 -13.22
CA GLN A 67 -0.62 6.36 -14.63
C GLN A 67 -2.03 5.88 -15.08
N PRO A 68 -2.89 6.76 -15.63
CA PRO A 68 -4.14 6.32 -16.23
C PRO A 68 -3.86 5.36 -17.39
N PRO A 69 -4.70 4.34 -17.64
CA PRO A 69 -4.65 3.60 -18.88
C PRO A 69 -5.02 4.55 -20.01
N GLY A 70 -4.05 4.89 -20.85
CA GLY A 70 -4.25 5.80 -21.96
C GLY A 70 -2.97 6.01 -22.76
N GLU A 71 -2.68 5.05 -23.63
CA GLU A 71 -2.44 5.28 -25.06
C GLU A 71 -2.90 4.03 -25.83
#